data_AF-A0AAP1EZP5-F1
#
_entry.id   AF-A0AAP1EZP5-F1
#
_cell.length_a   1.000
_cell.length_b   1.000
_cell.length_c   1.000
_cell.angle_alpha   90.00
_cell.angle_beta   90.00
_cell.angle_gamma   90.00
#
_symmetry.space_group_name_H-M   'P 1'
#
loop_
_entity.id
_entity.type
_entity.pdbx_description
1 polymer ?
#
loop_
_entity_poly.entity_id
_entity_poly.type
_entity_poly.pdbx_seq_one_letter_code
_entity_poly.pdbx_strand_id
1 'polypeptide(L)'
;MAGMSAQPAIGIESVTVAGYRGEVQLTYQPGQDDFTVSVLHRGVPLATIVTSLRQGIAFEQPVYGRAQRHYLCVRGTFIDLPEAGWSTLRDWYSARATAAWQRRHQLAAAPGADIASSQTTI
;
A
#
# COMPACT_ATOMS: atom_id res chain seq x y z
N MET A 1 14.00 -35.34 2.91
CA MET A 1 13.08 -34.39 3.57
C MET A 1 13.40 -33.00 3.04
N ALA A 2 12.56 -32.48 2.14
CA ALA A 2 12.74 -31.14 1.58
C ALA A 2 12.03 -30.13 2.50
N GLY A 3 12.77 -29.15 3.00
CA GLY A 3 12.23 -28.06 3.81
C GLY A 3 11.31 -27.20 2.95
N MET A 4 10.00 -27.29 3.21
CA MET A 4 9.05 -26.29 2.76
C MET A 4 9.29 -25.03 3.60
N SER A 5 10.09 -24.12 3.07
CA SER A 5 10.10 -22.72 3.52
C SER A 5 8.72 -22.16 3.27
N ALA A 6 7.84 -22.26 4.27
CA ALA A 6 6.53 -21.64 4.25
C ALA A 6 6.74 -20.12 4.27
N GLN A 7 6.85 -19.54 3.08
CA GLN A 7 6.68 -18.11 2.92
C GLN A 7 5.26 -17.82 3.44
N PRO A 8 5.07 -16.99 4.49
CA PRO A 8 3.74 -16.69 4.96
C PRO A 8 2.99 -16.09 3.78
N ALA A 9 1.90 -16.72 3.37
CA ALA A 9 0.99 -16.16 2.38
C ALA A 9 0.37 -14.92 3.04
N ILE A 10 1.03 -13.76 2.90
CA ILE A 10 0.49 -12.51 3.38
C ILE A 10 -0.68 -12.20 2.45
N GLY A 11 -1.90 -12.45 2.95
CA GLY A 11 -3.12 -12.29 2.18
C GLY A 11 -3.26 -10.87 1.64
N ILE A 12 -4.03 -10.75 0.56
CA ILE A 12 -4.43 -9.44 0.04
C ILE A 12 -5.26 -8.74 1.13
N GLU A 13 -4.90 -7.51 1.47
CA GLU A 13 -5.61 -6.72 2.46
C GLU A 13 -6.39 -5.60 1.78
N SER A 14 -7.58 -5.27 2.27
CA SER A 14 -8.36 -4.14 1.73
C SER A 14 -9.10 -3.38 2.81
N VAL A 15 -9.32 -2.09 2.58
CA VAL A 15 -10.26 -1.24 3.33
C VAL A 15 -11.18 -0.53 2.36
N THR A 16 -12.45 -0.42 2.71
CA THR A 16 -13.46 0.29 1.92
C THR A 16 -14.08 1.37 2.77
N VAL A 17 -14.24 2.57 2.20
CA VAL A 17 -14.90 3.70 2.85
C VAL A 17 -15.99 4.27 1.94
N ALA A 18 -16.99 4.92 2.54
CA ALA A 18 -17.95 5.71 1.79
C ALA A 18 -17.29 6.99 1.24
N GLY A 19 -17.44 7.21 -0.07
CA GLY A 19 -17.13 8.45 -0.75
C GLY A 19 -18.40 9.23 -1.12
N TYR A 20 -18.26 10.37 -1.81
CA TYR A 20 -19.41 11.18 -2.21
C TYR A 20 -20.27 10.56 -3.31
N ARG A 21 -19.68 9.74 -4.19
CA ARG A 21 -20.34 9.17 -5.39
C ARG A 21 -20.35 7.64 -5.44
N GLY A 22 -20.04 7.00 -4.32
CA GLY A 22 -19.87 5.56 -4.24
C GLY A 22 -18.95 5.20 -3.08
N GLU A 23 -18.29 4.06 -3.20
CA GLU A 23 -17.31 3.60 -2.23
C GLU A 23 -15.91 3.77 -2.82
N VAL A 24 -14.92 3.95 -1.95
CA VAL A 24 -13.52 3.93 -2.33
C VAL A 24 -12.86 2.81 -1.56
N GLN A 25 -12.31 1.86 -2.31
CA GLN A 25 -11.59 0.72 -1.77
C GLN A 25 -10.09 0.90 -2.04
N LEU A 26 -9.30 0.77 -0.98
CA LEU A 26 -7.86 0.67 -1.06
C LEU A 26 -7.45 -0.78 -0.77
N THR A 27 -6.69 -1.38 -1.68
CA THR A 27 -6.20 -2.75 -1.57
C THR A 27 -4.68 -2.74 -1.55
N TYR A 28 -4.08 -3.59 -0.73
CA TYR A 28 -2.64 -3.78 -0.62
C TYR A 28 -2.29 -5.24 -0.93
N GLN A 29 -1.31 -5.43 -1.80
CA GLN A 29 -0.73 -6.73 -2.12
C GLN A 29 0.70 -6.82 -1.56
N PRO A 30 0.89 -7.41 -0.37
CA PRO A 30 2.18 -7.41 0.32
C PRO A 30 3.32 -8.15 -0.40
N GLY A 31 3.00 -9.06 -1.32
CA GLY A 31 3.98 -9.77 -2.13
C GLY A 31 4.59 -8.93 -3.26
N GLN A 32 3.84 -7.92 -3.74
CA GLN A 32 4.29 -6.99 -4.78
C GLN A 32 4.61 -5.59 -4.20
N ASP A 33 4.22 -5.34 -2.95
CA ASP A 33 4.15 -4.02 -2.32
C ASP A 33 3.39 -2.99 -3.18
N ASP A 34 2.33 -3.47 -3.82
CA ASP A 34 1.47 -2.69 -4.68
C ASP A 34 0.17 -2.33 -3.96
N PHE A 35 -0.30 -1.13 -4.27
CA PHE A 35 -1.59 -0.62 -3.87
C PHE A 35 -2.51 -0.52 -5.07
N THR A 36 -3.78 -0.83 -4.85
CA THR A 36 -4.84 -0.64 -5.83
C THR A 36 -5.92 0.24 -5.23
N VAL A 37 -6.26 1.32 -5.93
CA VAL A 37 -7.35 2.22 -5.55
C VAL A 37 -8.51 1.98 -6.50
N SER A 38 -9.63 1.52 -5.97
CA SER A 38 -10.84 1.27 -6.73
C SER A 38 -11.97 2.18 -6.27
N VAL A 39 -12.63 2.85 -7.22
CA VAL A 39 -13.90 3.53 -6.98
C VAL A 39 -15.00 2.55 -7.35
N LEU A 40 -15.83 2.19 -6.37
CA LEU A 40 -16.91 1.23 -6.53
C LEU A 40 -18.26 1.94 -6.55
N HIS A 41 -19.19 1.42 -7.34
CA HIS A 41 -20.60 1.77 -7.27
C HIS A 41 -21.38 0.51 -6.94
N ARG A 42 -21.98 0.45 -5.75
CA ARG A 42 -22.72 -0.72 -5.25
C ARG A 42 -21.87 -2.01 -5.29
N GLY A 43 -20.63 -1.92 -4.81
CA GLY A 43 -19.68 -3.04 -4.82
C GLY A 43 -19.05 -3.38 -6.17
N VAL A 44 -19.45 -2.73 -7.27
CA VAL A 44 -18.89 -2.97 -8.61
C VAL A 44 -17.83 -1.90 -8.93
N PRO A 45 -16.60 -2.27 -9.34
CA PRO A 45 -15.57 -1.30 -9.68
C PRO A 45 -15.92 -0.53 -10.96
N LEU A 46 -15.94 0.80 -10.85
CA LEU A 46 -16.09 1.72 -11.97
C LEU A 46 -14.73 2.15 -12.53
N ALA A 47 -13.75 2.32 -11.64
CA ALA A 47 -12.39 2.70 -12.01
C ALA A 47 -11.42 2.08 -11.01
N THR A 48 -10.29 1.61 -11.52
CA THR A 48 -9.23 0.99 -10.72
C THR A 48 -7.88 1.52 -11.16
N ILE A 49 -7.09 2.01 -10.20
CA ILE A 49 -5.75 2.54 -10.42
C ILE A 49 -4.78 1.72 -9.58
N VAL A 50 -3.84 1.05 -10.24
CA VAL A 50 -2.74 0.35 -9.58
C VAL A 50 -1.55 1.30 -9.47
N THR A 51 -0.94 1.34 -8.29
CA THR A 51 0.24 2.14 -7.98
C THR A 51 1.16 1.33 -7.06
N SER A 52 2.46 1.53 -7.15
CA SER A 52 3.41 0.90 -6.24
C SER A 52 3.72 1.79 -5.06
N LEU A 53 4.30 1.21 -4.00
CA LEU A 53 4.84 1.99 -2.88
C LEU A 53 5.78 3.14 -3.33
N ARG A 54 6.50 2.97 -4.46
CA ARG A 54 7.44 3.99 -4.98
C ARG A 54 6.74 5.19 -5.61
N GLN A 55 5.63 4.95 -6.29
CA GLN A 55 4.83 6.01 -6.92
C GLN A 55 3.94 6.70 -5.88
N GLY A 56 3.54 5.96 -4.85
CA GLY A 56 2.85 6.48 -3.68
C GLY A 56 1.41 6.86 -3.95
N ILE A 57 0.71 7.12 -2.86
CA ILE A 57 -0.62 7.70 -2.80
C ILE A 57 -0.49 8.96 -1.94
N ALA A 58 -0.88 10.10 -2.49
CA ALA A 58 -0.86 11.36 -1.76
C ALA A 58 -2.23 11.63 -1.15
N PHE A 59 -2.22 12.05 0.12
CA PHE A 59 -3.41 12.44 0.87
C PHE A 59 -3.35 13.96 1.06
N GLU A 60 -4.16 14.68 0.31
CA GLU A 60 -4.17 16.14 0.30
C GLU A 60 -5.34 16.67 1.13
N GLN A 61 -5.02 17.52 2.11
CA GLN A 61 -6.01 18.16 2.97
C GLN A 61 -6.40 19.56 2.44
N PRO A 62 -7.57 20.08 2.80
CA PRO A 62 -7.99 21.43 2.45
C PRO A 62 -6.94 22.48 2.88
N VAL A 63 -6.52 23.34 1.96
CA VAL A 63 -5.73 24.53 2.30
C VAL A 63 -6.70 25.70 2.45
N TYR A 64 -6.65 26.37 3.61
CA TYR A 64 -7.48 27.54 3.92
C TYR A 64 -7.51 28.52 2.74
N GLY A 65 -8.70 28.75 2.19
CA GLY A 65 -8.96 29.70 1.10
C GLY A 65 -8.85 29.15 -0.33
N ARG A 66 -8.53 27.87 -0.57
CA ARG A 66 -8.45 27.30 -1.94
C ARG A 66 -9.20 25.99 -2.17
N ALA A 67 -9.27 25.10 -1.19
CA ALA A 67 -10.00 23.85 -1.31
C ALA A 67 -10.80 23.58 -0.04
N GLN A 68 -12.03 23.08 -0.17
CA GLN A 68 -12.90 22.68 0.95
C GLN A 68 -13.00 21.16 1.11
N ARG A 69 -12.22 20.38 0.36
CA ARG A 69 -12.37 18.93 0.28
C ARG A 69 -11.06 18.21 0.52
N HIS A 70 -11.16 17.03 1.10
CA HIS A 70 -10.06 16.10 1.28
C HIS A 70 -9.93 15.24 0.01
N TYR A 71 -8.72 15.13 -0.51
CA TYR A 71 -8.45 14.41 -1.74
C TYR A 71 -7.47 13.27 -1.53
N LEU A 72 -7.74 12.17 -2.21
CA LEU A 72 -6.77 11.14 -2.53
C LEU A 72 -6.22 11.44 -3.93
N CYS A 73 -4.91 11.66 -4.06
CA CYS A 73 -4.23 11.88 -5.33
C CYS A 73 -3.39 10.64 -5.69
N VAL A 74 -3.73 10.01 -6.81
CA VAL A 74 -3.06 8.80 -7.31
C VAL A 74 -2.78 8.98 -8.79
N ARG A 75 -1.50 9.01 -9.16
CA ARG A 75 -1.04 9.17 -10.56
C ARG A 75 -1.72 10.33 -11.30
N GLY A 76 -1.90 11.48 -10.62
CA GLY A 76 -2.53 12.67 -11.17
C GLY A 76 -4.07 12.63 -11.23
N THR A 77 -4.69 11.55 -10.74
CA THR A 77 -6.15 11.46 -10.57
C THR A 77 -6.52 11.82 -9.13
N PHE A 78 -7.53 12.66 -8.97
CA PHE A 78 -8.02 13.11 -7.67
C PHE A 78 -9.38 12.47 -7.36
N ILE A 79 -9.51 11.89 -6.17
CA ILE A 79 -10.75 11.34 -5.65
C ILE A 79 -11.14 12.15 -4.41
N ASP A 80 -12.32 12.76 -4.44
CA ASP A 80 -12.85 13.54 -3.33
C ASP A 80 -13.57 12.66 -2.31
N LEU A 81 -13.30 12.92 -1.04
CA LEU A 81 -13.77 12.09 0.06
C LEU A 81 -14.27 12.95 1.22
N PRO A 82 -15.28 12.46 1.98
CA PRO A 82 -15.55 12.95 3.31
C PRO A 82 -14.32 12.75 4.20
N GLU A 83 -14.09 13.68 5.14
CA GLU A 83 -12.92 13.67 6.04
C GLU A 83 -12.76 12.33 6.76
N ALA A 84 -13.84 11.76 7.30
CA ALA A 84 -13.78 10.50 8.04
C ALA A 84 -13.26 9.33 7.17
N GLY A 85 -13.74 9.25 5.92
CA GLY A 85 -13.29 8.23 4.96
C GLY A 85 -11.84 8.48 4.52
N TRP A 86 -11.50 9.74 4.25
CA TRP A 86 -10.13 10.13 3.89
C TRP A 86 -9.11 9.78 4.99
N SER A 87 -9.40 10.13 6.25
CA SER A 87 -8.53 9.85 7.40
C SER A 87 -8.36 8.34 7.60
N THR A 88 -9.45 7.58 7.48
CA THR A 88 -9.41 6.12 7.57
C THR A 88 -8.50 5.51 6.50
N LEU A 89 -8.64 5.94 5.25
CA LEU A 89 -7.78 5.47 4.16
C LEU A 89 -6.31 5.88 4.37
N ARG A 90 -6.07 7.10 4.85
CA ARG A 90 -4.72 7.63 5.10
C ARG A 90 -4.00 6.81 6.15
N ASP A 91 -4.66 6.57 7.28
CA ASP A 91 -4.06 5.85 8.40
C ASP A 91 -3.81 4.39 8.03
N TRP A 92 -4.77 3.76 7.33
CA TRP A 92 -4.65 2.40 6.83
C TRP A 92 -3.51 2.25 5.81
N TYR A 93 -3.40 3.18 4.86
CA TYR A 93 -2.31 3.23 3.88
C TYR A 93 -0.96 3.41 4.57
N SER A 94 -0.86 4.39 5.46
CA SER A 94 0.40 4.76 6.12
C SER A 94 0.97 3.61 6.94
N ALA A 95 0.12 2.85 7.64
CA ALA A 95 0.53 1.66 8.37
C ALA A 95 1.18 0.62 7.46
N ARG A 96 0.58 0.34 6.29
CA ARG A 96 1.09 -0.65 5.33
C ARG A 96 2.30 -0.18 4.57
N ALA A 97 2.29 1.08 4.15
CA ALA A 97 3.43 1.69 3.49
C ALA A 97 4.67 1.68 4.41
N THR A 98 4.48 1.99 5.69
CA THR A 98 5.54 1.94 6.71
C THR A 98 6.04 0.51 6.92
N ALA A 99 5.14 -0.46 7.09
CA ALA A 99 5.51 -1.87 7.26
C ALA A 99 6.26 -2.43 6.03
N ALA A 100 5.80 -2.08 4.83
CA ALA A 100 6.46 -2.46 3.56
C ALA A 100 7.86 -1.86 3.44
N TRP A 101 7.99 -0.58 3.78
CA TRP A 101 9.27 0.12 3.81
C TRP A 101 10.23 -0.54 4.80
N GLN A 102 9.80 -0.78 6.04
CA GLN A 102 10.61 -1.46 7.07
C GLN A 102 11.08 -2.84 6.59
N ARG A 103 10.18 -3.63 5.99
CA ARG A 103 10.52 -4.97 5.46
C ARG A 103 11.61 -4.89 4.39
N ARG A 104 11.51 -3.95 3.45
CA ARG A 104 12.54 -3.73 2.41
C ARG A 104 13.88 -3.32 3.00
N HIS A 105 13.87 -2.44 3.99
CA HIS A 105 15.10 -1.97 4.65
C HIS A 105 15.75 -3.05 5.53
N GLN A 106 14.96 -3.90 6.19
CA GLN A 106 15.48 -5.06 6.92
C GLN A 106 16.10 -6.10 5.99
N LEU A 107 15.46 -6.39 4.85
CA LEU A 107 16.02 -7.28 3.83
C LEU A 107 17.31 -6.73 3.21
N ALA A 108 17.43 -5.40 3.05
CA ALA A 108 18.65 -4.76 2.57
C ALA A 108 19.78 -4.75 3.62
N ALA A 109 19.45 -4.86 4.91
CA ALA A 109 20.40 -4.86 6.02
C ALA A 109 20.85 -6.27 6.45
N ALA A 110 20.30 -7.34 5.89
CA ALA A 110 20.76 -8.70 6.13
C ALA A 110 22.17 -8.86 5.53
N PRO A 111 23.23 -9.02 6.36
CA PRO A 111 24.57 -9.30 5.85
C PRO A 111 24.53 -10.59 5.05
N GLY A 112 25.27 -10.62 3.93
CA GLY A 112 25.34 -11.76 3.03
C GLY A 112 25.52 -13.07 3.79
N ALA A 113 24.78 -14.09 3.35
CA ALA A 113 25.02 -15.47 3.74
C ALA A 113 26.52 -15.74 3.67
N ASP A 114 27.09 -16.17 4.80
CA ASP A 114 28.46 -16.64 4.91
C ASP A 114 28.78 -17.56 3.73
N ILE A 115 29.57 -17.04 2.79
CA ILE A 115 30.28 -17.90 1.86
C ILE A 115 31.37 -18.53 2.73
N ALA A 116 31.01 -19.68 3.30
CA ALA A 116 31.92 -20.58 3.99
C ALA A 116 33.11 -20.84 3.06
N SER A 117 34.17 -20.07 3.26
CA SER A 117 35.48 -20.36 2.71
C SER A 117 36.00 -21.53 3.55
N SER A 118 35.63 -22.75 3.15
CA SER A 118 36.32 -23.94 3.60
C SER A 118 37.77 -23.82 3.14
N GLN A 119 38.64 -23.30 4.01
CA GLN A 119 40.07 -23.48 3.87
C GLN A 119 40.34 -24.97 4.09
N THR A 120 40.53 -25.69 2.99
CA THR A 120 41.08 -27.04 2.98
C THR A 120 42.56 -26.93 3.38
N THR A 121 42.87 -27.44 4.56
CA THR A 121 44.22 -27.78 5.00
C THR A 121 44.85 -28.79 4.04
N ILE A 122 46.04 -28.48 3.52
CA ILE A 122 47.11 -29.46 3.23
C ILE A 122 48.43 -28.78 3.61
#